data_AF-A0AA43M1Q9-F1
#
_entry.id   AF-A0AA43M1Q9-F1
#
_cell.length_a   1.000
_cell.length_b   1.000
_cell.length_c   1.000
_cell.angle_alpha   90.00
_cell.angle_beta   90.00
_cell.angle_gamma   90.00
#
_symmetry.space_group_name_H-M   'P 1'
#
loop_
_entity.id
_entity.type
_entity.pdbx_description
1 polymer ?
#
loop_
_entity_poly.entity_id
_entity_poly.type
_entity_poly.pdbx_seq_one_letter_code
_entity_poly.pdbx_strand_id
1 'polypeptide(L)'
;MKKGIRAMLLSAVFLLSVSTNAFAAEITPFADPVENITSEFSGKMRSNAAYIAYYAYTEKKYFGTYPLMTGEEFVAKVKSGAPWDYKLPYGYSKKWLFGGITTTGEDLGNIHYGYVGRAAGFSELVLKSAAGAYQIYSGTYHVGWYNSYFDDPTDQAAIQRGFNYWSNGNLPSSFTLTLQRQELIDTLTQEQKDEIEQSIKDKAEDLGLVSIEAEE
;
A
#
# COMPACT_ATOMS: atom_id res chain seq x y z
N MET A 1 -101.94 17.39 10.73
CA MET A 1 -101.37 16.08 11.15
C MET A 1 -100.76 15.38 9.94
N LYS A 2 -99.43 15.35 9.84
CA LYS A 2 -98.57 14.19 9.50
C LYS A 2 -97.14 14.71 9.32
N LYS A 3 -96.23 14.20 10.16
CA LYS A 3 -94.79 14.48 10.18
C LYS A 3 -94.08 13.51 9.22
N GLY A 4 -92.98 13.96 8.62
CA GLY A 4 -91.94 13.16 7.97
C GLY A 4 -90.87 14.12 7.44
N ILE A 5 -89.86 14.50 8.24
CA ILE A 5 -88.55 13.84 8.47
C ILE A 5 -87.68 13.76 7.20
N ARG A 6 -86.68 14.68 7.17
CA ARG A 6 -85.29 14.59 6.67
C ARG A 6 -85.08 14.42 5.14
N ALA A 7 -84.06 14.98 4.50
CA ALA A 7 -82.76 15.47 4.93
C ALA A 7 -82.24 16.62 4.03
N MET A 8 -81.53 17.58 4.65
CA MET A 8 -80.64 18.53 3.97
C MET A 8 -79.33 17.82 3.58
N LEU A 9 -78.81 18.13 2.40
CA LEU A 9 -77.39 17.95 2.07
C LEU A 9 -76.84 19.32 1.64
N LEU A 10 -76.27 20.01 2.63
CA LEU A 10 -75.42 21.19 2.46
C LEU A 10 -74.01 20.64 2.22
N SER A 11 -73.47 20.76 1.00
CA SER A 11 -72.06 20.45 0.75
C SER A 11 -71.23 21.70 1.08
N ALA A 12 -70.68 21.73 2.30
CA ALA A 12 -69.68 22.71 2.70
C ALA A 12 -68.30 22.12 2.41
N VAL A 13 -67.61 22.68 1.41
CA VAL A 13 -66.21 22.39 1.13
C VAL A 13 -65.37 23.03 2.24
N PHE A 14 -64.82 22.20 3.13
CA PHE A 14 -63.86 22.63 4.15
C PHE A 14 -62.46 22.47 3.57
N LEU A 15 -61.85 23.56 3.10
CA LEU A 15 -60.44 23.60 2.71
C LEU A 15 -59.58 23.62 3.99
N LEU A 16 -59.12 22.46 4.42
CA LEU A 16 -58.03 22.37 5.40
C LEU A 16 -56.71 22.67 4.69
N SER A 17 -56.20 23.88 4.85
CA SER A 17 -54.80 24.19 4.57
C SER A 17 -53.94 23.52 5.64
N VAL A 18 -53.44 22.32 5.35
CA VAL A 18 -52.37 21.72 6.14
C VAL A 18 -51.08 22.42 5.74
N SER A 19 -50.62 23.36 6.56
CA SER A 19 -49.26 23.91 6.45
C SER A 19 -48.29 22.80 6.82
N THR A 20 -47.71 22.12 5.84
CA THR A 20 -46.57 21.25 6.06
C THR A 20 -45.36 22.12 6.37
N ASN A 21 -45.08 22.33 7.64
CA ASN A 21 -43.72 22.65 8.06
C ASN A 21 -42.90 21.36 7.92
N ALA A 22 -42.44 21.10 6.70
CA ALA A 22 -41.36 20.15 6.50
C ALA A 22 -40.13 20.79 7.16
N PHE A 23 -39.74 20.30 8.34
CA PHE A 23 -38.36 20.44 8.78
C PHE A 23 -37.52 19.69 7.75
N ALA A 24 -36.99 20.42 6.77
CA ALA A 24 -35.83 19.97 6.03
C ALA A 24 -34.71 19.86 7.06
N ALA A 25 -34.48 18.65 7.59
CA ALA A 25 -33.19 18.36 8.16
C ALA A 25 -32.18 18.63 7.03
N GLU A 26 -31.31 19.62 7.22
CA GLU A 26 -30.10 19.72 6.42
C GLU A 26 -29.38 18.39 6.61
N ILE A 27 -29.49 17.50 5.64
CA ILE A 27 -28.61 16.35 5.53
C ILE A 27 -27.27 16.97 5.16
N THR A 28 -26.47 17.32 6.17
CA THR A 28 -25.04 17.54 5.95
C THR A 28 -24.55 16.29 5.23
N PRO A 29 -23.98 16.38 4.03
CA PRO A 29 -23.46 15.21 3.36
C PRO A 29 -22.53 14.49 4.34
N PHE A 30 -22.79 13.20 4.53
CA PHE A 30 -21.86 12.28 5.18
C PHE A 30 -20.48 12.58 4.58
N ALA A 31 -19.48 12.83 5.41
CA ALA A 31 -18.14 13.30 5.02
C ALA A 31 -17.69 12.76 3.65
N ASP A 32 -17.06 13.60 2.82
CA ASP A 32 -16.63 13.26 1.46
C ASP A 32 -16.15 11.80 1.38
N PRO A 33 -16.67 11.00 0.44
CA PRO A 33 -16.39 9.57 0.42
C PRO A 33 -14.88 9.35 0.33
N VAL A 34 -14.32 8.66 1.33
CA VAL A 34 -12.91 8.31 1.36
C VAL A 34 -12.61 7.41 0.16
N GLU A 35 -11.73 7.88 -0.72
CA GLU A 35 -11.40 7.18 -1.97
C GLU A 35 -10.81 5.80 -1.69
N ASN A 36 -11.34 4.77 -2.38
CA ASN A 36 -10.90 3.38 -2.23
C ASN A 36 -9.83 3.02 -3.26
N ILE A 37 -8.59 2.92 -2.79
CA ILE A 37 -7.41 2.63 -3.61
C ILE A 37 -6.94 1.18 -3.49
N THR A 38 -7.74 0.30 -2.87
CA THR A 38 -7.32 -1.07 -2.51
C THR A 38 -6.74 -1.83 -3.71
N SER A 39 -7.41 -1.83 -4.86
CA SER A 39 -6.93 -2.57 -6.04
C SER A 39 -5.66 -1.95 -6.62
N GLU A 40 -5.65 -0.63 -6.81
CA GLU A 40 -4.53 0.10 -7.41
C GLU A 40 -3.27 -0.03 -6.56
N PHE A 41 -3.37 0.26 -5.26
CA PHE A 41 -2.24 0.25 -4.36
C PHE A 41 -1.69 -1.17 -4.17
N SER A 42 -2.57 -2.18 -4.11
CA SER A 42 -2.14 -3.57 -4.04
C SER A 42 -1.46 -4.04 -5.33
N GLY A 43 -1.88 -3.52 -6.49
CA GLY A 43 -1.17 -3.71 -7.76
C GLY A 43 0.26 -3.18 -7.67
N LYS A 44 0.44 -1.93 -7.23
CA LYS A 44 1.77 -1.32 -7.02
C LYS A 44 2.61 -2.12 -6.04
N MET A 45 2.03 -2.55 -4.91
CA MET A 45 2.73 -3.36 -3.91
C MET A 45 3.22 -4.68 -4.51
N ARG A 46 2.38 -5.40 -5.28
CA ARG A 46 2.77 -6.63 -5.97
C ARG A 46 3.89 -6.41 -6.96
N SER A 47 3.79 -5.43 -7.86
CA SER A 47 4.83 -5.16 -8.87
C SER A 47 6.18 -4.81 -8.22
N ASN A 48 6.18 -3.98 -7.19
CA ASN A 48 7.40 -3.60 -6.47
C ASN A 48 7.99 -4.77 -5.67
N ALA A 49 7.13 -5.61 -5.09
CA ALA A 49 7.55 -6.83 -4.42
C ALA A 49 8.15 -7.85 -5.39
N ALA A 50 7.58 -7.99 -6.60
CA ALA A 50 8.11 -8.85 -7.66
C ALA A 50 9.53 -8.39 -8.05
N TYR A 51 9.67 -7.09 -8.31
CA TYR A 51 10.94 -6.45 -8.65
C TYR A 51 12.03 -6.76 -7.62
N ILE A 52 11.80 -6.43 -6.34
CA ILE A 52 12.86 -6.59 -5.33
C ILE A 52 13.10 -8.05 -4.94
N ALA A 53 12.07 -8.91 -5.03
CA ALA A 53 12.24 -10.34 -4.79
C ALA A 53 13.08 -10.99 -5.89
N TYR A 54 12.91 -10.56 -7.15
CA TYR A 54 13.77 -10.99 -8.25
C TYR A 54 15.19 -10.46 -8.08
N TYR A 55 15.36 -9.19 -7.71
CA TYR A 55 16.67 -8.62 -7.40
C TYR A 55 17.42 -9.43 -6.33
N ALA A 56 16.75 -9.73 -5.22
CA ALA A 56 17.29 -10.54 -4.13
C ALA A 56 17.66 -11.96 -4.57
N TYR A 57 16.83 -12.59 -5.41
CA TYR A 57 17.12 -13.91 -5.97
C TYR A 57 18.37 -13.87 -6.85
N THR A 58 18.46 -12.91 -7.77
CA THR A 58 19.56 -12.77 -8.73
C THR A 58 20.87 -12.43 -8.04
N GLU A 59 20.87 -11.48 -7.10
CA GLU A 59 22.04 -11.18 -6.26
C GLU A 59 22.52 -12.45 -5.53
N LYS A 60 21.59 -13.14 -4.85
CA LYS A 60 21.95 -14.34 -4.08
C LYS A 60 22.50 -15.44 -4.97
N LYS A 61 21.92 -15.62 -6.17
CA LYS A 61 22.27 -16.70 -7.09
C LYS A 61 23.62 -16.47 -7.78
N TYR A 62 23.86 -15.26 -8.28
CA TYR A 62 24.99 -15.00 -9.18
C TYR A 62 26.12 -14.19 -8.55
N PHE A 63 25.91 -13.56 -7.40
CA PHE A 63 26.94 -12.71 -6.77
C PHE A 63 27.23 -13.10 -5.33
N GLY A 64 26.29 -13.77 -4.64
CA GLY A 64 26.50 -14.25 -3.28
C GLY A 64 26.62 -13.15 -2.23
N THR A 65 26.30 -11.90 -2.59
CA THR A 65 26.46 -10.72 -1.72
C THR A 65 25.20 -10.32 -0.97
N TYR A 66 24.08 -11.04 -1.16
CA TYR A 66 22.83 -10.75 -0.48
C TYR A 66 23.04 -10.65 1.05
N PRO A 67 22.53 -9.60 1.72
CA PRO A 67 21.59 -8.59 1.23
C PRO A 67 22.22 -7.26 0.76
N LEU A 68 23.50 -7.19 0.39
CA LEU A 68 24.20 -5.91 0.15
C LEU A 68 23.60 -5.08 -0.99
N MET A 69 23.60 -5.60 -2.23
CA MET A 69 23.09 -4.87 -3.40
C MET A 69 21.57 -4.73 -3.35
N THR A 70 20.86 -5.75 -2.86
CA THR A 70 19.40 -5.69 -2.63
C THR A 70 19.06 -4.62 -1.62
N GLY A 71 19.83 -4.52 -0.54
CA GLY A 71 19.65 -3.52 0.50
C GLY A 71 19.84 -2.10 -0.04
N GLU A 72 20.89 -1.89 -0.81
CA GLU A 72 21.14 -0.62 -1.48
C GLU A 72 20.02 -0.25 -2.46
N GLU A 73 19.58 -1.19 -3.30
CA GLU A 73 18.48 -0.95 -4.24
C GLU A 73 17.18 -0.62 -3.52
N PHE A 74 16.85 -1.37 -2.46
CA PHE A 74 15.68 -1.11 -1.65
C PHE A 74 15.71 0.30 -1.05
N VAL A 75 16.83 0.72 -0.45
CA VAL A 75 17.02 2.08 0.08
C VAL A 75 16.88 3.14 -1.00
N ALA A 76 17.46 2.90 -2.18
CA ALA A 76 17.39 3.83 -3.30
C ALA A 76 15.95 4.07 -3.77
N LYS A 77 15.04 3.09 -3.62
CA LYS A 77 13.63 3.21 -3.98
C LYS A 77 12.75 3.82 -2.90
N VAL A 78 13.03 3.57 -1.61
CA VAL A 78 12.17 4.00 -0.49
C VAL A 78 12.57 5.32 0.15
N LYS A 79 13.79 5.83 -0.09
CA LYS A 79 14.22 7.12 0.47
C LYS A 79 13.29 8.27 0.06
N SER A 80 13.26 9.35 0.85
CA SER A 80 12.37 10.48 0.57
C SER A 80 12.57 11.03 -0.85
N GLY A 81 11.47 11.27 -1.55
CA GLY A 81 11.43 11.71 -2.95
C GLY A 81 11.74 10.63 -3.99
N ALA A 82 12.02 9.39 -3.57
CA ALA A 82 12.25 8.27 -4.48
C ALA A 82 10.92 7.63 -4.96
N PRO A 83 10.95 6.74 -5.96
CA PRO A 83 9.73 6.21 -6.58
C PRO A 83 8.78 5.46 -5.64
N TRP A 84 9.25 4.95 -4.49
CA TRP A 84 8.42 4.27 -3.48
C TRP A 84 8.16 5.12 -2.23
N ASP A 85 8.49 6.42 -2.25
CA ASP A 85 8.04 7.37 -1.22
C ASP A 85 6.58 7.75 -1.47
N TYR A 86 5.67 6.87 -1.05
CA TYR A 86 4.24 7.08 -1.21
C TYR A 86 3.66 8.12 -0.24
N LYS A 87 4.43 8.62 0.73
CA LYS A 87 3.97 9.70 1.62
C LYS A 87 3.71 11.00 0.84
N LEU A 88 4.46 11.23 -0.24
CA LEU A 88 4.33 12.40 -1.11
C LEU A 88 3.08 12.37 -2.02
N PRO A 89 2.89 11.40 -2.94
CA PRO A 89 1.76 11.41 -3.87
C PRO A 89 0.42 11.16 -3.18
N TYR A 90 0.39 10.39 -2.08
CA TYR A 90 -0.84 10.15 -1.33
C TYR A 90 -1.09 11.18 -0.23
N GLY A 91 -0.10 12.02 0.10
CA GLY A 91 -0.17 13.06 1.13
C GLY A 91 -0.17 12.52 2.56
N TYR A 92 0.77 12.98 3.39
CA TYR A 92 1.00 12.51 4.76
C TYR A 92 -0.27 12.25 5.58
N SER A 93 -1.21 13.21 5.61
CA SER A 93 -2.43 13.12 6.43
C SER A 93 -3.72 12.87 5.64
N LYS A 94 -3.65 12.78 4.30
CA LYS A 94 -4.85 12.54 3.48
C LYS A 94 -5.33 11.11 3.72
N LYS A 95 -6.65 10.96 3.89
CA LYS A 95 -7.30 9.69 4.21
C LYS A 95 -7.64 8.92 2.94
N TRP A 96 -7.44 7.61 3.00
CA TRP A 96 -7.69 6.64 1.94
C TRP A 96 -8.32 5.38 2.51
N LEU A 97 -9.14 4.68 1.73
CA LEU A 97 -9.68 3.38 2.08
C LEU A 97 -8.81 2.30 1.41
N PHE A 98 -8.12 1.52 2.24
CA PHE A 98 -7.25 0.43 1.79
C PHE A 98 -7.58 -0.85 2.56
N GLY A 99 -8.01 -1.90 1.88
CA GLY A 99 -8.35 -3.18 2.51
C GLY A 99 -9.47 -3.08 3.56
N GLY A 100 -10.41 -2.15 3.36
CA GLY A 100 -11.53 -1.93 4.28
C GLY A 100 -11.19 -1.08 5.52
N ILE A 101 -9.95 -0.61 5.67
CA ILE A 101 -9.55 0.31 6.73
C ILE A 101 -9.27 1.71 6.19
N THR A 102 -9.67 2.74 6.94
CA THR A 102 -9.26 4.12 6.65
C THR A 102 -7.83 4.30 7.14
N THR A 103 -6.96 4.81 6.26
CA THR A 103 -5.51 4.93 6.49
C THR A 103 -5.00 6.24 5.91
N THR A 104 -3.79 6.67 6.26
CA THR A 104 -3.17 7.90 5.71
C THR A 104 -2.16 7.60 4.61
N GLY A 105 -1.72 8.63 3.85
CA GLY A 105 -0.59 8.48 2.92
C GLY A 105 0.70 8.02 3.61
N GLU A 106 0.90 8.43 4.85
CA GLU A 106 1.99 7.96 5.71
C GLU A 106 1.89 6.45 5.99
N ASP A 107 0.73 6.00 6.47
CA ASP A 107 0.48 4.57 6.69
C ASP A 107 0.67 3.75 5.42
N LEU A 108 0.21 4.25 4.26
CA LEU A 108 0.35 3.56 2.99
C LEU A 108 1.83 3.35 2.63
N GLY A 109 2.66 4.39 2.79
CA GLY A 109 4.11 4.28 2.61
C GLY A 109 4.73 3.23 3.54
N ASN A 110 4.33 3.23 4.82
CA ASN A 110 4.83 2.28 5.81
C ASN A 110 4.36 0.83 5.55
N ILE A 111 3.10 0.64 5.16
CA ILE A 111 2.55 -0.66 4.74
C ILE A 111 3.30 -1.19 3.51
N HIS A 112 3.54 -0.34 2.52
CA HIS A 112 4.31 -0.71 1.33
C HIS A 112 5.74 -1.13 1.70
N TYR A 113 6.43 -0.32 2.52
CA TYR A 113 7.78 -0.61 3.00
C TYR A 113 7.86 -2.00 3.66
N GLY A 114 6.93 -2.31 4.58
CA GLY A 114 6.90 -3.61 5.25
C GLY A 114 6.63 -4.78 4.30
N TYR A 115 5.71 -4.61 3.34
CA TYR A 115 5.35 -5.65 2.38
C TYR A 115 6.49 -5.95 1.40
N VAL A 116 7.04 -4.91 0.77
CA VAL A 116 8.09 -5.03 -0.25
C VAL A 116 9.43 -5.43 0.37
N GLY A 117 9.77 -4.86 1.53
CA GLY A 117 10.97 -5.27 2.26
C GLY A 117 10.93 -6.74 2.68
N ARG A 118 9.75 -7.23 3.08
CA ARG A 118 9.58 -8.65 3.41
C ARG A 118 9.68 -9.55 2.16
N ALA A 119 9.20 -9.08 1.01
CA ALA A 119 9.37 -9.75 -0.29
C ALA A 119 10.84 -9.94 -0.67
N ALA A 120 11.67 -8.92 -0.41
CA ALA A 120 13.12 -8.98 -0.58
C ALA A 120 13.82 -10.02 0.33
N GLY A 121 13.12 -10.52 1.36
CA GLY A 121 13.65 -11.49 2.30
C GLY A 121 14.15 -10.89 3.62
N PHE A 122 13.97 -9.59 3.84
CA PHE A 122 14.34 -8.96 5.10
C PHE A 122 13.49 -9.49 6.27
N SER A 123 14.12 -9.56 7.45
CA SER A 123 13.45 -9.99 8.67
C SER A 123 12.61 -8.86 9.27
N GLU A 124 11.69 -9.21 10.16
CA GLU A 124 10.91 -8.21 10.90
C GLU A 124 11.83 -7.26 11.66
N LEU A 125 12.85 -7.78 12.35
CA LEU A 125 13.83 -6.97 13.08
C LEU A 125 14.53 -5.96 12.16
N VAL A 126 14.91 -6.40 10.96
CA VAL A 126 15.57 -5.52 9.97
C VAL A 126 14.63 -4.39 9.53
N LEU A 127 13.35 -4.69 9.33
CA LEU A 127 12.34 -3.74 8.86
C LEU A 127 11.76 -2.85 9.96
N LYS A 128 11.90 -3.20 11.23
CA LYS A 128 11.29 -2.50 12.38
C LYS A 128 12.30 -1.84 13.33
N SER A 129 13.59 -2.03 13.12
CA SER A 129 14.61 -1.39 13.96
C SER A 129 15.49 -0.45 13.15
N ALA A 130 15.80 0.72 13.73
CA ALA A 130 16.78 1.63 13.17
C ALA A 130 18.16 0.97 13.02
N ALA A 131 18.54 0.05 13.93
CA ALA A 131 19.76 -0.74 13.81
C ALA A 131 19.71 -1.74 12.64
N GLY A 132 18.56 -2.33 12.36
CA GLY A 132 18.33 -3.20 11.21
C GLY A 132 18.29 -2.43 9.89
N ALA A 133 17.63 -1.28 9.87
CA ALA A 133 17.69 -0.33 8.76
C ALA A 133 19.13 0.17 8.53
N TYR A 134 19.90 0.35 9.62
CA TYR A 134 21.32 0.67 9.54
C TYR A 134 22.14 -0.48 8.91
N GLN A 135 21.81 -1.74 9.17
CA GLN A 135 22.46 -2.89 8.52
C GLN A 135 22.18 -2.95 7.01
N ILE A 136 20.96 -2.62 6.58
CA ILE A 136 20.65 -2.39 5.16
C ILE A 136 21.46 -1.20 4.63
N TYR A 137 21.56 -0.13 5.43
CA TYR A 137 22.17 1.14 5.06
C TYR A 137 23.69 1.16 5.03
N SER A 138 24.42 0.37 5.84
CA SER A 138 25.88 0.47 6.00
C SER A 138 26.67 0.12 4.72
N GLY A 139 25.98 -0.22 3.63
CA GLY A 139 26.50 -0.23 2.26
C GLY A 139 26.26 1.06 1.45
N THR A 140 25.75 2.17 2.02
CA THR A 140 25.25 3.34 1.27
C THR A 140 25.57 4.71 1.93
N TYR A 141 25.63 5.79 1.14
CA TYR A 141 26.00 7.17 1.57
C TYR A 141 24.82 8.09 1.98
N HIS A 142 23.63 7.57 2.32
CA HIS A 142 22.40 8.37 2.50
C HIS A 142 21.91 8.55 3.96
N VAL A 143 22.18 9.70 4.57
CA VAL A 143 21.80 9.98 5.97
C VAL A 143 20.30 10.27 6.13
N GLY A 144 19.64 9.58 7.07
CA GLY A 144 18.35 10.01 7.65
C GLY A 144 17.07 9.52 6.97
N TRP A 145 17.15 8.70 5.90
CA TRP A 145 15.97 8.21 5.17
C TRP A 145 15.01 7.38 6.04
N TYR A 146 15.56 6.69 7.04
CA TYR A 146 14.81 5.79 7.91
C TYR A 146 14.08 6.53 9.04
N ASN A 147 14.46 7.77 9.37
CA ASN A 147 13.97 8.45 10.56
C ASN A 147 12.44 8.53 10.63
N SER A 148 11.77 8.68 9.48
CA SER A 148 10.31 8.78 9.38
C SER A 148 9.58 7.42 9.36
N TYR A 149 10.29 6.30 9.49
CA TYR A 149 9.71 4.95 9.50
C TYR A 149 9.76 4.31 10.90
N PHE A 150 10.53 4.91 11.82
CA PHE A 150 10.87 4.33 13.11
C PHE A 150 10.58 5.25 14.29
N ASP A 151 9.96 6.41 14.06
CA ASP A 151 9.75 7.46 15.06
C ASP A 151 8.40 7.38 15.78
N ASP A 152 7.32 6.85 15.17
CA ASP A 152 6.01 6.67 15.81
C ASP A 152 5.60 5.19 15.94
N PRO A 153 4.97 4.76 17.07
CA PRO A 153 4.30 3.46 17.18
C PRO A 153 3.32 3.12 16.04
N THR A 154 2.73 4.13 15.42
CA THR A 154 1.83 4.04 14.25
C THR A 154 2.58 3.54 13.02
N ASP A 155 3.80 4.05 12.77
CA ASP A 155 4.64 3.58 11.67
C ASP A 155 4.99 2.10 11.85
N GLN A 156 5.34 1.70 13.07
CA GLN A 156 5.65 0.31 13.41
C GLN A 156 4.46 -0.63 13.18
N ALA A 157 3.24 -0.18 13.51
CA ALA A 157 2.02 -0.95 13.26
C ALA A 157 1.70 -1.06 11.76
N ALA A 158 1.91 0.01 10.98
CA ALA A 158 1.73 0.02 9.54
C ALA A 158 2.76 -0.86 8.83
N ILE A 159 4.04 -0.80 9.21
CA ILE A 159 5.10 -1.69 8.73
C ILE A 159 4.76 -3.15 9.05
N GLN A 160 4.31 -3.44 10.27
CA GLN A 160 3.89 -4.79 10.65
C GLN A 160 2.73 -5.28 9.78
N ARG A 161 1.76 -4.41 9.49
CA ARG A 161 0.60 -4.76 8.65
C ARG A 161 1.07 -5.16 7.24
N GLY A 162 1.97 -4.38 6.64
CA GLY A 162 2.61 -4.71 5.37
C GLY A 162 3.36 -6.04 5.39
N PHE A 163 4.19 -6.24 6.41
CA PHE A 163 4.93 -7.47 6.65
C PHE A 163 4.00 -8.70 6.71
N ASN A 164 2.88 -8.56 7.42
CA ASN A 164 1.88 -9.62 7.57
C ASN A 164 1.16 -9.90 6.26
N TYR A 165 0.85 -8.88 5.44
CA TYR A 165 0.23 -9.08 4.13
C TYR A 165 1.06 -9.97 3.22
N TRP A 166 2.38 -9.80 3.24
CA TRP A 166 3.29 -10.68 2.52
C TRP A 166 3.31 -12.08 3.15
N SER A 167 3.57 -12.15 4.46
CA SER A 167 3.85 -13.40 5.15
C SER A 167 2.66 -14.35 5.18
N ASN A 168 1.44 -13.81 5.21
CA ASN A 168 0.20 -14.58 5.24
C ASN A 168 -0.41 -14.77 3.83
N GLY A 169 0.17 -14.16 2.79
CA GLY A 169 -0.39 -14.21 1.43
C GLY A 169 -1.78 -13.59 1.32
N ASN A 170 -2.10 -12.60 2.16
CA ASN A 170 -3.44 -12.02 2.29
C ASN A 170 -3.47 -10.52 1.96
N LEU A 171 -2.65 -10.10 0.99
CA LEU A 171 -2.68 -8.73 0.49
C LEU A 171 -4.11 -8.36 0.08
N PRO A 172 -4.66 -7.22 0.54
CA PRO A 172 -5.98 -6.77 0.15
C PRO A 172 -6.11 -6.73 -1.37
N SER A 173 -7.23 -7.16 -1.90
CA SER A 173 -7.47 -7.14 -3.33
C SER A 173 -8.96 -7.14 -3.58
N SER A 174 -9.38 -6.52 -4.69
CA SER A 174 -10.75 -6.67 -5.18
C SER A 174 -11.01 -8.08 -5.75
N PHE A 175 -9.96 -8.91 -5.84
CA PHE A 175 -9.99 -10.30 -6.30
C PHE A 175 -8.90 -11.10 -5.58
N THR A 176 -9.28 -12.06 -4.74
CA THR A 176 -8.35 -12.87 -3.94
C THR A 176 -7.36 -13.61 -4.84
N LEU A 177 -6.10 -13.19 -4.83
CA LEU A 177 -4.98 -13.94 -5.41
C LEU A 177 -3.90 -14.10 -4.33
N THR A 178 -3.79 -15.32 -3.81
CA THR A 178 -2.66 -15.74 -2.99
C THR A 178 -1.54 -16.13 -3.95
N LEU A 179 -0.52 -15.28 -4.12
CA LEU A 179 0.64 -15.61 -4.95
C LEU A 179 1.82 -16.04 -4.07
N GLN A 180 2.40 -17.22 -4.34
CA GLN A 180 3.70 -17.61 -3.82
C GLN A 180 4.82 -16.79 -4.51
N ARG A 181 6.00 -16.68 -3.90
CA ARG A 181 7.13 -15.87 -4.42
C ARG A 181 7.44 -16.12 -5.90
N GLN A 182 7.39 -17.38 -6.35
CA GLN A 182 7.65 -17.73 -7.75
C GLN A 182 6.56 -17.17 -8.67
N GLU A 183 5.30 -17.33 -8.30
CA GLU A 183 4.15 -16.84 -9.07
C GLU A 183 4.12 -15.30 -9.17
N LEU A 184 4.75 -14.61 -8.21
CA LEU A 184 4.96 -13.18 -8.26
C LEU A 184 6.06 -12.77 -9.27
N ILE A 185 7.18 -13.49 -9.30
CA ILE A 185 8.25 -13.25 -10.29
C ILE A 185 7.75 -13.53 -11.72
N ASP A 186 6.82 -14.48 -11.86
CA ASP A 186 6.19 -14.79 -13.14
C ASP A 186 5.27 -13.66 -13.65
N THR A 187 4.95 -12.67 -12.79
CA THR A 187 4.25 -11.44 -13.24
C THR A 187 5.17 -10.44 -13.94
N LEU A 188 6.50 -10.60 -13.83
CA LEU A 188 7.46 -9.76 -14.56
C LEU A 188 7.61 -10.26 -16.00
N THR A 189 7.60 -9.32 -16.96
CA THR A 189 7.94 -9.61 -18.35
C THR A 189 9.42 -10.01 -18.47
N GLN A 190 9.79 -10.67 -19.57
CA GLN A 190 11.20 -11.00 -19.81
C GLN A 190 12.06 -9.71 -19.90
N GLU A 191 11.56 -8.68 -20.59
CA GLU A 191 12.20 -7.37 -20.67
C GLU A 191 12.47 -6.77 -19.27
N GLN A 192 11.49 -6.82 -18.35
CA GLN A 192 11.69 -6.35 -16.98
C GLN A 192 12.75 -7.16 -16.22
N LYS A 193 12.81 -8.47 -16.45
CA LYS A 193 13.84 -9.33 -15.85
C LYS A 193 15.22 -8.97 -16.38
N ASP A 194 15.35 -8.76 -17.69
CA ASP A 194 16.60 -8.40 -18.34
C ASP A 194 17.11 -7.03 -17.85
N GLU A 195 16.22 -6.03 -17.70
CA GLU A 195 16.55 -4.72 -17.12
C GLU A 195 17.06 -4.83 -15.67
N ILE A 196 16.40 -5.65 -14.85
CA ILE A 196 16.82 -5.88 -13.46
C ILE A 196 18.20 -6.54 -13.43
N GLU A 197 18.42 -7.57 -14.25
CA GLU A 197 19.71 -8.26 -14.34
C GLU A 197 20.83 -7.32 -14.78
N GLN A 198 20.57 -6.46 -15.76
CA GLN A 198 21.56 -5.47 -16.20
C GLN A 198 21.89 -4.49 -15.07
N SER A 199 20.89 -3.97 -14.36
CA SER A 199 21.10 -3.07 -13.22
C SER A 199 21.93 -3.72 -12.09
N ILE A 200 21.79 -5.04 -11.88
CA ILE A 200 22.60 -5.77 -10.90
C ILE A 200 24.05 -5.92 -11.39
N LYS A 201 24.24 -6.22 -12.68
CA LYS A 201 25.59 -6.33 -13.27
C LYS A 201 26.35 -5.01 -13.19
N ASP A 202 25.72 -3.91 -13.59
CA ASP A 202 26.32 -2.58 -13.53
C ASP A 202 26.77 -2.24 -12.09
N LYS A 203 25.92 -2.56 -11.10
CA LYS A 203 26.25 -2.35 -9.68
C LYS A 203 27.36 -3.27 -9.17
N ALA A 204 27.37 -4.53 -9.62
CA ALA A 204 28.44 -5.46 -9.28
C ALA A 204 29.78 -4.98 -9.84
N GLU A 205 29.81 -4.45 -11.07
CA GLU A 205 31.00 -3.85 -11.69
C GLU A 205 31.52 -2.65 -10.90
N ASP A 206 30.64 -1.73 -10.49
CA ASP A 206 31.00 -0.58 -9.64
C ASP A 206 31.63 -1.00 -8.30
N LEU A 207 31.22 -2.15 -7.77
CA LEU A 207 31.74 -2.75 -6.54
C LEU A 207 32.98 -3.63 -6.75
N GLY A 208 33.43 -3.80 -8.01
CA GLY A 208 34.53 -4.71 -8.36
C GLY A 208 34.21 -6.18 -8.14
N LEU A 209 32.93 -6.56 -8.14
CA LEU A 209 32.45 -7.92 -7.98
C LEU A 209 32.34 -8.60 -9.36
N VAL A 210 32.75 -9.86 -9.43
CA VAL A 210 32.59 -10.69 -10.63
C VAL A 210 31.47 -11.68 -10.38
N SER A 211 30.59 -11.90 -11.37
CA SER A 211 29.54 -12.91 -11.27
C SER A 211 30.17 -14.28 -11.05
N ILE A 212 29.63 -15.01 -10.08
CA ILE A 212 29.88 -16.42 -9.88
C ILE A 212 29.12 -17.11 -11.02
N GLU A 213 29.79 -17.41 -12.13
CA GLU A 213 29.18 -18.19 -13.20
C GLU A 213 28.60 -19.47 -12.58
N ALA A 214 27.31 -19.73 -12.81
CA ALA A 214 26.77 -21.04 -12.53
C ALA A 214 27.41 -21.97 -13.57
N GLU A 215 28.42 -22.74 -13.16
CA GLU A 215 28.84 -23.92 -13.92
C GLU A 215 27.57 -24.75 -14.19
N GLU A 216 27.17 -24.81 -15.47
CA GLU A 216 26.12 -25.70 -15.97
C GLU A 216 26.51 -27.17 -15.83
#